data_AF-A0A8B6F2G4-F1
#
_entry.id   AF-A0A8B6F2G4-F1
#
_cell.length_a   1.000
_cell.length_b   1.000
_cell.length_c   1.000
_cell.angle_alpha   90.00
_cell.angle_beta   90.00
_cell.angle_gamma   90.00
#
_symmetry.space_group_name_H-M   'P 1'
#
loop_
_entity.id
_entity.type
_entity.pdbx_description
1 polymer ?
#
loop_
_entity_poly.entity_id
_entity_poly.type
_entity_poly.pdbx_seq_one_letter_code
_entity_poly.pdbx_strand_id
1 'polypeptide(L)'
;MLTVVVCLKLWGTKLRGKRIIIKCDNQVTVTVINTGRSRNQFLQSCLREICFVAAINEFELRAVHIAGVDNRLADMLSRWHLHSNYAKTFFEETKYIHLEEFEVTNELFQFIHEW
;
A
#
# COMPACT_ATOMS: atom_id res chain seq x y z
N MET A 1 1.49 5.88 -3.06
CA MET A 1 1.68 6.18 -1.63
C MET A 1 0.38 6.22 -0.83
N LEU A 2 -0.69 6.87 -1.31
CA LEU A 2 -2.00 6.81 -0.62
C LEU A 2 -2.52 5.37 -0.45
N THR A 3 -2.36 4.53 -1.47
CA THR A 3 -2.68 3.08 -1.39
C THR A 3 -1.90 2.35 -0.29
N VAL A 4 -0.68 2.80 0.02
CA VAL A 4 0.11 2.29 1.16
C VAL A 4 -0.53 2.72 2.48
N VAL A 5 -0.94 3.98 2.61
CA VAL A 5 -1.68 4.46 3.80
C VAL A 5 -2.91 3.60 4.05
N VAL A 6 -3.75 3.42 3.03
CA VAL A 6 -4.98 2.61 3.11
C VAL A 6 -4.68 1.17 3.55
N CYS A 7 -3.70 0.54 2.92
CA CYS A 7 -3.21 -0.81 3.26
C CYS A 7 -2.80 -0.92 4.74
N LEU A 8 -2.00 0.02 5.23
CA LEU A 8 -1.52 0.00 6.62
C LEU A 8 -2.63 0.29 7.63
N LYS A 9 -3.63 1.10 7.29
CA LYS A 9 -4.82 1.29 8.13
C LYS A 9 -5.66 0.03 8.20
N LEU A 10 -5.90 -0.60 7.04
CA LEU A 10 -6.72 -1.80 6.94
C LEU A 10 -6.12 -2.97 7.73
N TRP A 11 -4.80 -3.14 7.67
CA TRP A 11 -4.12 -4.28 8.29
C TRP A 11 -3.28 -3.93 9.53
N GLY A 12 -3.27 -2.67 9.99
CA GLY A 12 -2.37 -2.21 11.05
C GLY A 12 -2.37 -3.10 12.29
N THR A 13 -3.55 -3.53 12.75
CA THR A 13 -3.69 -4.42 13.91
C THR A 13 -3.07 -5.80 13.67
N LYS A 14 -3.18 -6.35 12.45
CA LYS A 14 -2.54 -7.62 12.06
C LYS A 14 -1.02 -7.49 11.92
N LEU A 15 -0.51 -6.28 11.71
CA LEU A 15 0.91 -5.98 11.54
C LEU A 15 1.63 -5.65 12.86
N ARG A 16 0.90 -5.60 13.99
CA ARG A 16 1.44 -5.20 15.30
C ARG A 16 2.66 -6.00 15.73
N GLY A 17 3.70 -5.30 16.16
CA GLY A 17 4.96 -5.87 16.63
C GLY A 17 5.83 -6.46 15.52
N LYS A 18 5.50 -6.23 14.24
CA LYS A 18 6.23 -6.79 13.09
C LYS A 18 7.11 -5.74 12.41
N ARG A 19 8.13 -6.23 11.70
CA ARG A 19 8.86 -5.46 10.68
C ARG A 19 8.33 -5.85 9.32
N ILE A 20 7.81 -4.89 8.57
CA ILE A 20 7.11 -5.11 7.30
C ILE A 20 7.92 -4.52 6.14
N ILE A 21 7.93 -5.25 5.03
CA ILE A 21 8.53 -4.79 3.77
C ILE A 21 7.41 -4.64 2.75
N ILE A 22 7.25 -3.42 2.23
CA ILE A 22 6.39 -3.15 1.08
C ILE A 22 7.23 -3.28 -0.18
N LYS A 23 6.84 -4.20 -1.06
CA LYS A 23 7.37 -4.27 -2.42
C LYS A 23 6.58 -3.29 -3.29
N CYS A 24 7.27 -2.39 -3.98
CA CYS A 24 6.62 -1.36 -4.79
C CYS A 24 7.45 -1.08 -6.04
N ASP A 25 6.81 -0.96 -7.20
CA ASP A 25 7.45 -0.56 -8.46
C ASP A 25 7.61 0.97 -8.60
N ASN A 26 6.99 1.75 -7.72
CA ASN A 26 7.09 3.19 -7.71
C ASN A 26 8.31 3.63 -6.88
N GLN A 27 9.42 3.89 -7.57
CA GLN A 27 10.69 4.31 -6.92
C GLN A 27 10.53 5.58 -6.06
N VAL A 28 9.63 6.51 -6.41
CA VAL A 28 9.36 7.69 -5.59
C VAL A 28 8.76 7.28 -4.24
N THR A 29 7.77 6.40 -4.23
CA THR A 29 7.16 5.88 -3.00
C THR A 29 8.19 5.15 -2.14
N VAL A 30 9.05 4.33 -2.76
CA VAL A 30 10.14 3.63 -2.05
C VAL A 30 11.08 4.63 -1.38
N THR A 31 11.55 5.64 -2.12
CA THR A 31 12.46 6.67 -1.61
C THR A 31 11.82 7.46 -0.48
N VAL A 32 10.57 7.89 -0.63
CA VAL A 32 9.89 8.70 0.41
C VAL A 32 9.70 7.91 1.70
N ILE A 33 9.26 6.64 1.62
CA ILE A 33 9.09 5.78 2.79
C ILE A 33 10.43 5.58 3.52
N ASN A 34 11.48 5.22 2.80
CA ASN A 34 12.76 4.87 3.42
C ASN A 34 13.54 6.08 3.95
N THR A 35 13.41 7.25 3.31
CA THR A 35 14.11 8.46 3.75
C THR A 35 13.32 9.29 4.75
N GLY A 36 12.01 9.07 4.83
CA GLY A 36 11.10 9.92 5.59
C GLY A 36 11.00 11.35 5.05
N ARG A 37 11.29 11.57 3.76
CA ARG A 37 11.36 12.93 3.18
C ARG A 37 10.77 13.00 1.78
N SER A 38 10.03 14.07 1.52
CA SER A 38 9.51 14.48 0.21
C SER A 38 9.38 16.01 0.13
N ARG A 39 9.52 16.59 -1.06
CA ARG A 39 9.16 18.01 -1.31
C ARG A 39 7.69 18.21 -1.63
N ASN A 40 7.00 17.14 -2.00
CA ASN A 40 5.58 17.18 -2.32
C ASN A 40 4.76 17.11 -1.03
N GLN A 41 3.89 18.10 -0.80
CA GLN A 41 3.08 18.22 0.41
C GLN A 41 2.16 17.02 0.63
N PHE A 42 1.52 16.51 -0.42
CA PHE A 42 0.64 15.34 -0.32
C PHE A 42 1.39 14.06 0.10
N LEU A 43 2.58 13.82 -0.47
CA LEU A 43 3.42 12.69 -0.05
C LEU A 43 3.92 12.85 1.39
N GLN A 44 4.17 14.09 1.84
CA GLN A 44 4.51 14.39 3.22
C GLN A 44 3.35 14.10 4.19
N SER A 45 2.12 14.47 3.84
CA SER A 45 0.93 14.11 4.63
C SER A 45 0.72 12.60 4.66
N CYS A 46 0.91 11.89 3.53
CA CYS A 46 0.89 10.43 3.50
C CYS A 46 1.95 9.83 4.44
N LEU A 47 3.17 10.40 4.46
CA LEU A 47 4.24 9.92 5.31
C LEU A 47 3.91 10.11 6.80
N ARG A 48 3.39 11.29 7.19
CA ARG A 48 2.97 11.56 8.57
C ARG A 48 1.89 10.58 9.01
N GLU A 49 0.91 10.31 8.14
CA GLU A 49 -0.12 9.31 8.38
C GLU A 49 0.46 7.90 8.55
N ILE A 50 1.41 7.49 7.70
CA ILE A 50 2.11 6.20 7.82
C ILE A 50 2.82 6.09 9.16
N CYS A 51 3.58 7.13 9.56
CA CYS A 51 4.29 7.16 10.83
C CYS A 51 3.32 7.07 12.02
N PHE A 52 2.18 7.76 11.95
CA PHE A 52 1.15 7.69 12.98
C PHE A 52 0.56 6.28 13.09
N VAL A 53 0.14 5.68 11.97
CA VAL A 53 -0.41 4.32 11.93
C VAL A 53 0.61 3.28 12.42
N ALA A 54 1.89 3.45 12.06
CA ALA A 54 2.98 2.61 12.53
C ALA A 54 3.21 2.73 14.04
N ALA A 55 3.13 3.94 14.59
CA ALA A 55 3.29 4.18 16.02
C ALA A 55 2.15 3.56 16.84
N ILE A 56 0.89 3.79 16.45
CA ILE A 56 -0.27 3.27 17.21
C ILE A 56 -0.40 1.74 17.13
N ASN A 57 0.09 1.14 16.04
CA ASN A 57 0.11 -0.31 15.86
C ASN A 57 1.47 -0.94 16.13
N GLU A 58 2.46 -0.18 16.62
CA GLU A 58 3.79 -0.69 17.01
C GLU A 58 4.47 -1.56 15.92
N PHE A 59 4.52 -1.10 14.67
CA PHE A 59 5.23 -1.79 13.58
C PHE A 59 6.33 -0.93 12.95
N GLU A 60 7.33 -1.57 12.35
CA GLU A 60 8.38 -0.89 11.56
C GLU A 60 8.12 -1.15 10.07
N LEU A 61 8.18 -0.10 9.25
CA LEU A 61 7.98 -0.19 7.80
C LEU A 61 9.25 0.13 7.03
N ARG A 62 9.54 -0.68 6.01
CA ARG A 62 10.47 -0.35 4.91
C ARG A 62 9.85 -0.64 3.56
N ALA A 63 10.35 0.03 2.53
CA ALA A 63 9.96 -0.22 1.15
C ALA A 63 11.15 -0.74 0.34
N VAL A 64 10.89 -1.65 -0.59
CA VAL A 64 11.89 -2.17 -1.54
C VAL A 64 11.32 -2.04 -2.95
N HIS A 65 12.14 -1.53 -3.86
CA HIS A 65 11.78 -1.45 -5.26
C HIS A 65 11.74 -2.84 -5.90
N ILE A 66 10.70 -3.14 -6.66
CA ILE A 66 10.61 -4.32 -7.54
C ILE A 66 10.31 -3.87 -8.97
N ALA A 67 10.69 -4.67 -9.97
CA ALA A 67 10.34 -4.33 -11.35
C ALA A 67 8.83 -4.44 -11.55
N GLY A 68 8.25 -3.64 -12.44
CA GLY A 68 6.81 -3.71 -12.75
C GLY A 68 6.38 -5.11 -13.24
N VAL A 69 7.27 -5.81 -13.94
CA VAL A 69 7.07 -7.21 -14.37
C VAL A 69 7.00 -8.21 -13.22
N ASP A 70 7.46 -7.83 -12.02
CA ASP A 70 7.34 -8.62 -10.79
C ASP A 70 6.15 -8.16 -9.94
N ASN A 71 5.56 -6.98 -10.24
CA ASN A 71 4.44 -6.38 -9.52
C ASN A 71 3.07 -6.67 -10.18
N ARG A 72 2.98 -7.75 -10.97
CA ARG A 72 1.87 -7.98 -11.91
C ARG A 72 0.50 -8.06 -11.24
N LEU A 73 0.39 -8.75 -10.09
CA LEU A 73 -0.88 -8.88 -9.38
C LEU A 73 -1.41 -7.53 -8.91
N ALA A 74 -0.55 -6.69 -8.32
CA ALA A 74 -0.93 -5.35 -7.87
C ALA A 74 -1.23 -4.41 -9.06
N ASP A 75 -0.48 -4.51 -10.15
CA ASP A 75 -0.75 -3.73 -11.37
C ASP A 75 -2.12 -4.10 -11.97
N MET A 76 -2.44 -5.39 -12.07
CA MET A 76 -3.74 -5.87 -12.54
C MET A 76 -4.89 -5.39 -11.64
N LEU A 77 -4.74 -5.47 -10.31
CA LEU A 77 -5.72 -4.91 -9.37
C LEU A 77 -5.92 -3.41 -9.59
N SER A 78 -4.83 -2.65 -9.75
CA SER A 78 -4.91 -1.20 -9.94
C SER A 78 -5.59 -0.80 -11.25
N ARG A 79 -5.49 -1.63 -12.29
CA ARG A 79 -6.03 -1.41 -13.63
C ARG A 79 -7.38 -2.08 -13.89
N TRP A 80 -7.92 -2.79 -12.91
CA TRP A 80 -9.18 -3.53 -13.02
C TRP A 80 -10.32 -2.67 -13.58
N HIS A 81 -10.40 -1.40 -13.16
CA HIS A 81 -11.41 -0.45 -13.60
C HIS A 81 -11.29 -0.02 -15.09
N LEU A 82 -10.16 -0.28 -15.75
CA LEU A 82 -9.91 0.11 -17.14
C LEU A 82 -10.45 -0.91 -18.13
N HIS A 83 -10.38 -2.20 -17.82
CA HIS A 83 -10.87 -3.28 -18.68
C HIS A 83 -11.05 -4.59 -17.90
N SER A 84 -12.10 -5.34 -18.24
CA SER A 84 -12.37 -6.68 -17.69
C SER A 84 -11.24 -7.71 -17.87
N ASN A 85 -10.29 -7.47 -18.78
CA ASN A 85 -9.18 -8.39 -19.02
C ASN A 85 -8.24 -8.43 -17.80
N TYR A 86 -8.05 -7.32 -17.10
CA TYR A 86 -7.21 -7.29 -15.89
C TYR A 86 -7.81 -8.16 -14.78
N ALA A 87 -9.12 -8.11 -14.60
CA ALA A 87 -9.85 -8.97 -13.66
C ALA A 87 -9.68 -10.45 -14.00
N LYS A 88 -9.90 -10.79 -15.28
CA LYS A 88 -9.78 -12.16 -15.78
C LYS A 88 -8.38 -12.71 -15.54
N THR A 89 -7.34 -11.98 -15.97
CA THR A 89 -5.95 -12.41 -15.80
C THR A 89 -5.57 -12.49 -14.31
N PHE A 90 -6.04 -11.56 -13.48
CA PHE A 90 -5.79 -11.61 -12.03
C PHE A 90 -6.32 -12.92 -11.42
N PHE A 91 -7.56 -13.28 -11.70
CA PHE A 91 -8.14 -14.54 -11.21
C PHE A 91 -7.48 -15.78 -11.81
N GLU A 92 -7.06 -15.74 -13.07
CA GLU A 92 -6.32 -16.84 -13.69
C GLU A 92 -4.95 -17.08 -13.03
N GLU A 93 -4.23 -16.02 -12.65
CA GLU A 93 -2.93 -16.10 -11.99
C GLU A 93 -3.03 -16.44 -10.50
N THR A 94 -4.15 -16.10 -9.87
CA THR A 94 -4.39 -16.33 -8.43
C THR A 94 -5.25 -17.56 -8.16
N LYS A 95 -5.59 -18.38 -9.16
CA LYS A 95 -6.46 -19.56 -9.04
C LYS A 95 -6.04 -20.61 -7.98
N TYR A 96 -4.77 -20.59 -7.56
CA TYR A 96 -4.22 -21.50 -6.55
C TYR A 96 -3.94 -20.81 -5.21
N ILE A 97 -4.28 -19.53 -5.09
CA ILE A 97 -4.08 -18.72 -3.90
C ILE A 97 -5.45 -18.54 -3.24
N HIS A 98 -5.53 -18.74 -1.93
CA HIS A 98 -6.72 -18.37 -1.19
C HIS A 98 -6.80 -16.84 -1.10
N LEU A 99 -7.82 -16.26 -1.74
CA LEU A 99 -8.09 -14.83 -1.70
C LEU A 99 -9.23 -14.55 -0.71
N GLU A 100 -9.08 -13.48 0.05
CA GLU A 100 -10.10 -12.93 0.93
C GLU A 100 -10.38 -11.49 0.48
N GLU A 101 -11.64 -11.19 0.21
CA GLU A 101 -12.07 -9.84 -0.14
C GLU A 101 -12.30 -9.03 1.13
N PHE A 102 -11.79 -7.80 1.14
CA PHE A 102 -11.98 -6.86 2.23
C PHE A 102 -12.67 -5.61 1.70
N GLU A 103 -13.73 -5.18 2.38
CA GLU A 103 -14.35 -3.89 2.11
C GLU A 103 -13.36 -2.77 2.49
N VAL A 104 -13.08 -1.89 1.53
CA VAL A 104 -12.25 -0.70 1.75
C VAL A 104 -13.17 0.50 1.84
N THR A 105 -13.50 0.92 3.06
CA THR A 105 -14.41 2.04 3.30
C THR A 105 -13.74 3.38 2.99
N ASN A 106 -14.55 4.42 2.73
CA ASN A 106 -14.05 5.75 2.34
C ASN A 106 -13.21 6.42 3.45
N GLU A 107 -13.44 6.07 4.71
CA GLU A 107 -12.71 6.59 5.87
C GLU A 107 -11.23 6.21 5.82
N LEU A 108 -10.90 5.06 5.22
CA LEU A 108 -9.51 4.62 5.07
C LEU A 108 -8.69 5.54 4.14
N PHE A 109 -9.36 6.26 3.24
CA PHE A 109 -8.72 7.21 2.32
C PHE A 109 -8.51 8.60 2.94
N GLN A 110 -9.20 8.92 4.05
CA GLN A 110 -9.02 10.18 4.76
C GLN A 110 -7.79 10.10 5.68
N PHE A 111 -7.10 11.21 5.92
CA PHE A 111 -6.06 11.24 6.96
C PHE A 111 -6.70 11.40 8.34
N ILE A 112 -6.13 10.74 9.36
CA ILE A 112 -6.66 10.80 10.74
C ILE A 112 -6.47 12.21 11.32
N HIS A 113 -5.44 12.92 10.86
CA HIS A 113 -5.16 14.30 11.25
C HIS A 113 -4.92 15.18 10.01
N GLU A 114 -5.18 16.48 10.17
CA GLU A 114 -4.73 17.49 9.21
C GLU A 114 -3.22 17.71 9.41
N TRP A 115 -2.48 17.38 8.36
CA TRP A 115 -1.02 17.24 8.38
C TRP A 115 -0.33 18.34 7.60
#